data_AF-A0AAU1AQE7-F1
#
_entry.id   AF-A0AAU1AQE7-F1
#
_cell.length_a   1.000
_cell.length_b   1.000
_cell.length_c   1.000
_cell.angle_alpha   90.00
_cell.angle_beta   90.00
_cell.angle_gamma   90.00
#
_symmetry.space_group_name_H-M   'P 1'
#
loop_
_entity.id
_entity.type
_entity.pdbx_description
1 polymer ?
#
loop_
_entity_poly.entity_id
_entity_poly.type
_entity_poly.pdbx_seq_one_letter_code
_entity_poly.pdbx_strand_id
1 'polypeptide(L)'
;MDDWYQYVLVEPRRMSMPVPFEVAQIELTALPDGPKLAVFGHEPQYYAAQVRPPTTCATTTRRPLLDREATYYTVLKELSKDRLNGIMETSLPTSAEIAERLSPTHGSMTSRAVDAHIKYVSDKLRLPKGANRDALVAFAIRSSLVSLHP
;
A
#
# COMPACT_ATOMS: atom_id res chain seq x y z
N MET A 1 30.47 -11.54 9.46
CA MET A 1 29.73 -10.53 8.69
C MET A 1 28.50 -11.25 8.17
N ASP A 2 27.42 -11.21 8.94
CA ASP A 2 26.17 -11.90 8.59
C ASP A 2 25.44 -11.10 7.52
N ASP A 3 25.29 -11.71 6.35
CA ASP A 3 24.64 -11.12 5.20
C ASP A 3 23.12 -11.19 5.40
N TRP A 4 22.58 -10.18 6.07
CA TRP A 4 21.16 -10.04 6.44
C TRP A 4 20.18 -10.12 5.25
N TYR A 5 20.68 -10.10 4.01
CA TYR A 5 19.91 -10.25 2.79
C TYR A 5 19.52 -11.71 2.45
N GLN A 6 20.04 -12.71 3.16
CA GLN A 6 19.73 -14.12 2.87
C GLN A 6 18.51 -14.68 3.61
N TYR A 7 17.95 -13.92 4.56
CA TYR A 7 16.87 -14.41 5.41
C TYR A 7 15.56 -13.69 5.09
N VAL A 8 14.51 -14.48 4.86
CA VAL A 8 13.14 -14.00 4.71
C VAL A 8 12.40 -14.27 6.02
N LEU A 9 11.83 -13.23 6.61
CA LEU A 9 10.93 -13.37 7.75
C LEU A 9 9.58 -13.89 7.27
N VAL A 10 9.21 -15.08 7.74
CA VAL A 10 7.96 -15.75 7.39
C VAL A 10 7.07 -15.81 8.63
N GLU A 11 5.80 -15.43 8.46
CA GLU A 11 4.84 -15.52 9.56
C GLU A 11 4.55 -16.99 9.92
N PRO A 12 4.36 -17.30 11.22
CA PRO A 12 4.04 -18.66 11.64
C PRO A 12 2.80 -19.21 10.94
N ARG A 13 2.78 -20.53 10.70
CA ARG A 13 1.66 -21.30 10.12
C ARG A 13 1.36 -21.07 8.63
N ARG A 14 2.20 -20.36 7.86
CA ARG A 14 2.06 -20.32 6.40
C ARG A 14 2.17 -21.74 5.81
N MET A 15 1.22 -22.12 4.95
CA MET A 15 1.15 -23.45 4.32
C MET A 15 2.22 -23.66 3.25
N SER A 16 2.68 -22.59 2.62
CA SER A 16 3.74 -22.61 1.60
C SER A 16 4.58 -21.34 1.68
N MET A 17 5.77 -21.38 1.07
CA MET A 17 6.70 -20.24 0.99
C MET A 17 7.11 -19.96 -0.47
N PRO A 18 6.18 -19.49 -1.33
CA PRO A 18 6.57 -18.93 -2.63
C PRO A 18 7.43 -17.67 -2.41
N VAL A 19 8.33 -17.36 -3.35
CA VAL A 19 9.19 -16.16 -3.29
C VAL A 19 8.30 -14.93 -3.07
N PRO A 20 8.47 -14.20 -1.95
CA PRO A 20 7.46 -13.28 -1.44
C PRO A 20 7.65 -11.89 -2.04
N PHE A 21 7.28 -11.68 -3.28
CA PHE A 21 6.99 -10.32 -3.70
C PHE A 21 5.52 -10.02 -3.33
N GLU A 22 5.30 -9.03 -2.46
CA GLU A 22 3.94 -8.56 -2.19
C GLU A 22 3.38 -7.83 -3.42
N VAL A 23 4.24 -7.08 -4.09
CA VAL A 23 3.98 -6.41 -5.37
C VAL A 23 5.24 -6.43 -6.23
N ALA A 24 5.07 -6.75 -7.50
CA ALA A 24 6.04 -6.59 -8.57
C ALA A 24 5.46 -5.64 -9.61
N GLN A 25 6.32 -4.94 -10.34
CA GLN A 25 5.91 -4.04 -11.40
C GLN A 25 6.62 -4.43 -12.69
N ILE A 26 5.84 -4.68 -13.73
CA ILE A 26 6.35 -5.04 -15.06
C ILE A 26 6.31 -3.78 -15.92
N GLU A 27 7.46 -3.43 -16.49
CA GLU A 27 7.64 -2.35 -17.45
C GLU A 27 7.89 -2.94 -18.83
N LEU A 28 7.21 -2.43 -19.85
CA LEU A 28 7.42 -2.86 -21.23
C LEU A 28 8.63 -2.11 -21.80
N THR A 29 9.75 -2.79 -21.96
CA THR A 29 11.00 -2.16 -22.45
C THR A 29 10.86 -1.51 -23.82
N ALA A 30 9.94 -2.01 -24.66
CA ALA A 30 9.63 -1.44 -25.97
C ALA A 30 8.85 -0.11 -25.91
N LEU A 31 8.25 0.22 -24.76
CA LEU A 31 7.51 1.45 -24.54
C LEU A 31 7.84 1.98 -23.13
N PRO A 32 8.96 2.69 -22.96
CA PRO A 32 9.44 3.13 -21.64
C PRO A 32 8.46 4.07 -20.92
N ASP A 33 7.67 4.85 -21.65
CA ASP A 33 6.59 5.70 -21.10
C ASP A 33 5.21 5.01 -21.12
N GLY A 34 5.19 3.68 -21.30
CA GLY A 34 3.98 2.88 -21.37
C GLY A 34 3.35 2.61 -20.00
N PRO A 35 2.10 2.09 -19.99
CA PRO A 35 1.44 1.71 -18.76
C PRO A 35 2.23 0.61 -18.04
N LYS A 36 2.45 0.79 -16.75
CA LYS A 36 3.13 -0.18 -15.90
C LYS A 36 2.11 -1.15 -15.30
N LEU A 37 2.39 -2.45 -15.36
CA LEU A 37 1.50 -3.47 -14.81
C LEU A 37 1.96 -3.87 -13.41
N ALA A 38 1.15 -3.58 -12.38
CA ALA A 38 1.38 -4.06 -11.03
C ALA A 38 0.86 -5.50 -10.88
N VAL A 39 1.77 -6.45 -10.63
CA VAL A 39 1.46 -7.85 -10.36
C VAL A 39 1.63 -8.10 -8.87
N PHE A 40 0.59 -8.57 -8.22
CA PHE A 40 0.67 -8.89 -6.81
C PHE A 40 0.92 -10.37 -6.59
N GLY A 41 1.69 -10.71 -5.57
CA GLY A 41 1.96 -12.10 -5.21
C GLY A 41 0.71 -12.87 -4.77
N HIS A 42 0.83 -14.19 -4.67
CA HIS A 42 -0.25 -15.02 -4.14
C HIS A 42 -0.52 -14.69 -2.67
N GLU A 43 -1.79 -14.65 -2.27
CA GLU A 43 -2.14 -14.41 -0.87
C GLU A 43 -1.67 -15.61 -0.01
N PRO A 44 -0.94 -15.38 1.09
CA PRO A 44 -0.44 -16.49 1.89
C PRO A 44 -1.60 -17.25 2.53
N GLN A 45 -1.60 -18.57 2.37
CA GLN A 45 -2.54 -19.45 3.04
C GLN A 45 -1.96 -19.89 4.40
N TYR A 46 -2.77 -19.92 5.45
CA TYR A 46 -2.34 -20.31 6.80
C TYR A 46 -3.11 -21.51 7.30
N TYR A 47 -2.43 -22.42 8.00
CA TYR A 47 -3.10 -23.48 8.74
C TYR A 47 -4.01 -22.88 9.83
N ALA A 48 -5.24 -23.39 9.92
CA ALA A 48 -6.19 -23.00 10.96
C ALA A 48 -5.57 -23.19 12.35
N ALA A 49 -5.76 -22.20 13.23
CA ALA A 49 -5.31 -22.32 14.60
C ALA A 49 -6.16 -23.41 15.28
N GLN A 50 -5.54 -24.52 15.71
CA GLN A 50 -6.20 -25.38 16.68
C GLN A 50 -6.44 -24.54 17.94
N VAL A 51 -7.71 -24.43 18.32
CA VAL A 51 -8.18 -23.60 19.44
C VAL A 51 -7.52 -24.10 20.73
N ARG A 52 -6.36 -23.53 21.07
CA ARG A 52 -5.75 -23.64 22.39
C ARG A 52 -5.96 -22.28 23.09
N PRO A 53 -6.40 -22.24 24.36
CA PRO A 53 -6.64 -20.98 25.06
C PRO A 53 -5.37 -20.11 25.04
N PRO A 54 -5.50 -18.79 24.83
CA PRO A 54 -4.39 -17.97 24.35
C PRO A 54 -3.46 -17.58 25.50
N THR A 55 -2.22 -18.07 25.48
CA THR A 55 -1.11 -17.42 26.18
C THR A 55 -0.10 -16.78 25.24
N THR A 56 -0.32 -16.77 23.92
CA THR A 56 0.67 -16.22 22.99
C THR A 56 0.01 -15.52 21.81
N CYS A 57 0.40 -14.24 21.66
CA CYS A 57 0.11 -13.27 20.60
C CYS A 57 -0.78 -13.76 19.45
N ALA A 58 -1.98 -13.15 19.33
CA ALA A 58 -2.70 -13.12 18.07
C ALA A 58 -1.69 -12.79 16.96
N THR A 59 -1.60 -13.64 15.94
CA THR A 59 -0.73 -13.42 14.79
C THR A 59 -1.24 -12.16 14.09
N THR A 60 -0.77 -10.99 14.52
CA THR A 60 -1.02 -9.74 13.85
C THR A 60 -0.29 -9.85 12.53
N THR A 61 -1.05 -10.14 11.47
CA THR A 61 -0.62 -9.95 10.09
C THR A 61 0.26 -8.70 10.08
N ARG A 62 1.51 -8.81 9.65
CA ARG A 62 2.50 -7.72 9.66
C ARG A 62 2.14 -6.69 8.60
N ARG A 63 0.94 -6.11 8.71
CA ARG A 63 0.51 -4.99 7.90
C ARG A 63 1.38 -3.80 8.29
N PRO A 64 1.83 -3.01 7.31
CA PRO A 64 2.51 -1.76 7.63
C PRO A 64 1.56 -0.93 8.49
N LEU A 65 1.98 -0.67 9.73
CA LEU A 65 1.21 0.15 10.66
C LEU A 65 1.31 1.60 10.16
N LEU A 66 0.28 2.04 9.43
CA LEU A 66 0.06 3.43 9.11
C LEU A 66 -0.67 4.09 10.27
N ASP A 67 -0.21 5.26 10.68
CA ASP A 67 -0.96 6.09 11.62
C ASP A 67 -2.16 6.69 10.90
N ARG A 68 -3.36 6.36 11.36
CA ARG A 68 -4.62 6.79 10.76
C ARG A 68 -4.92 8.27 11.03
N GLU A 69 -4.31 8.85 12.06
CA GLU A 69 -4.51 10.25 12.44
C GLU A 69 -3.55 11.19 11.69
N ALA A 70 -2.55 10.64 11.01
CA ALA A 70 -1.53 11.44 10.34
C ALA A 70 -1.99 11.94 8.96
N THR A 71 -1.53 13.13 8.58
CA THR A 71 -1.87 13.78 7.30
C THR A 71 -1.60 12.91 6.06
N TYR A 72 -0.54 12.10 6.09
CA TYR A 72 -0.24 11.20 4.97
C TYR A 72 -1.32 10.15 4.75
N TYR A 73 -2.01 9.71 5.81
CA TYR A 73 -3.10 8.75 5.70
C TYR A 73 -4.35 9.40 5.12
N THR A 74 -4.66 10.65 5.50
CA THR A 74 -5.74 11.41 4.87
C THR A 74 -5.48 11.63 3.37
N VAL A 75 -4.24 11.97 3.00
CA VAL A 75 -3.82 12.08 1.59
C VAL A 75 -4.01 10.76 0.85
N LEU A 76 -3.60 9.63 1.44
CA LEU A 76 -3.80 8.31 0.85
C LEU A 76 -5.30 7.98 0.67
N LYS A 77 -6.14 8.35 1.64
CA LYS A 77 -7.58 8.14 1.60
C LYS A 77 -8.25 8.95 0.49
N GLU A 78 -7.93 10.23 0.37
CA GLU A 78 -8.47 11.08 -0.71
C GLU A 78 -7.97 10.63 -2.08
N LEU A 79 -6.71 10.21 -2.21
CA LEU A 79 -6.19 9.64 -3.46
C LEU A 79 -6.92 8.34 -3.85
N SER A 80 -7.31 7.51 -2.87
CA SER A 80 -7.96 6.23 -3.10
C SER A 80 -9.49 6.32 -3.24
N LYS A 81 -10.07 7.48 -2.93
CA LYS A 81 -11.53 7.67 -2.78
C LYS A 81 -12.31 7.31 -4.03
N ASP A 82 -11.88 7.78 -5.19
CA ASP A 82 -12.58 7.54 -6.46
C ASP A 82 -12.51 6.06 -6.86
N ARG A 83 -11.36 5.42 -6.60
CA ARG A 83 -11.16 3.97 -6.83
C ARG A 83 -11.99 3.12 -5.88
N LEU A 84 -12.11 3.53 -4.62
CA LEU A 84 -12.99 2.88 -3.64
C LEU A 84 -14.48 3.01 -4.02
N ASN A 85 -14.86 4.10 -4.68
CA ASN A 85 -16.20 4.31 -5.22
C ASN A 85 -16.48 3.53 -6.52
N GLY A 86 -15.55 2.68 -6.98
CA GLY A 86 -15.71 1.86 -8.18
C GLY A 86 -15.40 2.57 -9.49
N ILE A 87 -14.91 3.82 -9.44
CA ILE A 87 -14.55 4.59 -10.64
C ILE A 87 -13.12 4.20 -11.04
N MET A 88 -12.98 3.22 -11.92
CA MET A 88 -11.68 2.65 -12.32
C MET A 88 -11.12 3.27 -13.61
N GLU A 89 -11.97 3.90 -14.44
CA GLU A 89 -11.60 4.41 -15.78
C GLU A 89 -11.00 5.82 -15.75
N THR A 90 -11.26 6.59 -14.69
CA THR A 90 -10.77 7.98 -14.58
C THR A 90 -9.30 8.00 -14.15
N SER A 91 -8.53 8.97 -14.63
CA SER A 91 -7.19 9.24 -14.08
C SER A 91 -7.29 9.52 -12.57
N LEU A 92 -6.25 9.13 -11.82
CA LEU A 92 -6.16 9.51 -10.42
C LEU A 92 -6.08 11.04 -10.27
N PRO A 93 -6.62 11.59 -9.16
CA PRO A 93 -6.58 13.03 -8.92
C PRO A 93 -5.13 13.51 -8.80
N THR A 94 -4.89 14.71 -9.31
CA THR A 94 -3.62 15.41 -9.24
C THR A 94 -3.34 15.92 -7.81
N SER A 95 -2.07 16.19 -7.51
CA SER A 95 -1.67 16.73 -6.20
C SER A 95 -2.30 18.08 -5.89
N ALA A 96 -2.57 18.89 -6.91
CA ALA A 96 -3.26 20.17 -6.77
C ALA A 96 -4.74 19.96 -6.39
N GLU A 97 -5.45 19.07 -7.07
CA GLU A 97 -6.85 18.75 -6.74
C GLU A 97 -6.97 18.14 -5.33
N ILE A 98 -6.03 17.26 -4.94
CA ILE A 98 -6.01 16.71 -3.57
C ILE A 98 -5.73 17.81 -2.54
N ALA A 99 -4.82 18.74 -2.83
CA ALA A 99 -4.52 19.86 -1.95
C ALA A 99 -5.73 20.78 -1.77
N GLU A 100 -6.47 21.08 -2.85
CA GLU A 100 -7.73 21.84 -2.78
C GLU A 100 -8.79 21.11 -1.94
N ARG A 101 -8.98 19.80 -2.17
CA ARG A 101 -9.93 18.97 -1.41
C ARG A 101 -9.60 18.91 0.09
N LEU A 102 -8.31 18.93 0.45
CA LEU A 102 -7.84 18.82 1.84
C LEU A 102 -7.65 20.16 2.56
N SER A 103 -7.59 21.26 1.82
CA SER A 103 -7.43 22.61 2.37
C SER A 103 -8.41 22.99 3.50
N PRO A 104 -9.72 22.66 3.43
CA PRO A 104 -10.65 23.02 4.51
C PRO A 104 -10.39 22.28 5.83
N THR A 105 -9.74 21.10 5.80
CA THR A 105 -9.54 20.26 6.98
C THR A 105 -8.14 20.40 7.58
N HIS A 106 -7.12 20.64 6.76
CA HIS A 106 -5.71 20.63 7.18
C HIS A 106 -5.01 22.00 7.05
N GLY A 107 -5.76 23.07 6.75
CA GLY A 107 -5.19 24.38 6.44
C GLY A 107 -4.59 24.43 5.03
N SER A 108 -3.76 25.42 4.71
CA SER A 108 -3.19 25.60 3.36
C SER A 108 -2.24 24.46 2.98
N MET A 109 -2.80 23.37 2.44
CA MET A 109 -2.08 22.25 1.89
C MET A 109 -1.56 22.65 0.50
N THR A 110 -0.28 22.41 0.22
CA THR A 110 0.28 22.66 -1.12
C THR A 110 0.40 21.37 -1.90
N SER A 111 0.37 21.43 -3.23
CA SER A 111 0.61 20.26 -4.11
C SER A 111 1.93 19.56 -3.80
N ARG A 112 2.98 20.33 -3.48
CA ARG A 112 4.29 19.82 -3.07
C ARG A 112 4.25 19.06 -1.74
N ALA A 113 3.44 19.51 -0.77
CA ALA A 113 3.25 18.79 0.49
C ALA A 113 2.53 17.46 0.26
N VAL A 114 1.51 17.45 -0.60
CA VAL A 114 0.82 16.22 -1.02
C VAL A 114 1.79 15.23 -1.65
N ASP A 115 2.64 15.67 -2.57
CA ASP A 115 3.66 14.81 -3.19
C ASP A 115 4.64 14.23 -2.19
N ALA A 116 5.07 15.02 -1.20
CA ALA A 116 5.93 14.55 -0.12
C ALA A 116 5.23 13.46 0.73
N HIS A 117 3.94 13.62 1.02
CA HIS A 117 3.16 12.61 1.75
C HIS A 117 2.95 11.33 0.92
N ILE A 118 2.67 11.44 -0.39
CA ILE A 118 2.57 10.30 -1.31
C ILE A 118 3.89 9.53 -1.36
N LYS A 119 5.02 10.25 -1.46
CA LYS A 119 6.34 9.62 -1.44
C LYS A 119 6.60 8.93 -0.11
N TYR A 120 6.32 9.60 1.01
CA TYR A 120 6.52 9.05 2.35
C TYR A 120 5.74 7.74 2.55
N VAL A 121 4.46 7.71 2.16
CA VAL A 121 3.64 6.50 2.33
C VAL A 121 4.12 5.38 1.39
N SER A 122 4.55 5.71 0.16
CA SER A 122 5.11 4.72 -0.77
C SER A 122 6.37 4.06 -0.20
N ASP A 123 7.28 4.86 0.37
CA ASP A 123 8.50 4.37 1.04
C ASP A 123 8.15 3.54 2.29
N LYS A 124 7.16 3.98 3.08
CA LYS A 124 6.69 3.29 4.28
C LYS A 124 6.08 1.92 3.97
N LEU A 125 5.36 1.83 2.87
CA LEU A 125 4.76 0.59 2.35
C LEU A 125 5.76 -0.28 1.57
N ARG A 126 7.01 0.18 1.41
CA ARG A 126 8.08 -0.55 0.70
C ARG A 126 7.71 -0.88 -0.75
N LEU A 127 6.99 0.01 -1.41
CA LEU A 127 6.70 -0.15 -2.84
C LEU A 127 8.01 -0.13 -3.65
N PRO A 128 8.07 -0.84 -4.81
CA PRO A 128 9.23 -0.80 -5.67
C PRO A 128 9.56 0.63 -6.10
N LYS A 129 10.85 0.95 -6.21
CA LYS A 129 11.30 2.26 -6.68
C LYS A 129 10.72 2.52 -8.09
N GLY A 130 10.05 3.66 -8.27
CA GLY A 130 9.37 3.99 -9.52
C GLY A 130 7.92 3.51 -9.61
N ALA A 131 7.37 2.96 -8.52
CA ALA A 131 5.94 2.74 -8.37
C ALA A 131 5.17 4.04 -8.58
N ASN A 132 4.15 3.97 -9.43
CA ASN A 132 3.27 5.10 -9.72
C ASN A 132 2.14 5.16 -8.68
N ARG A 133 1.36 6.24 -8.72
CA ARG A 133 0.22 6.44 -7.81
C ARG A 133 -0.83 5.33 -7.93
N ASP A 134 -1.03 4.76 -9.12
CA ASP A 134 -1.95 3.62 -9.30
C ASP A 134 -1.49 2.38 -8.54
N ALA A 135 -0.20 2.05 -8.55
CA ALA A 135 0.34 0.94 -7.77
C ALA A 135 0.16 1.16 -6.27
N LEU A 136 0.35 2.41 -5.79
CA LEU A 136 0.11 2.78 -4.39
C LEU A 136 -1.37 2.58 -4.00
N VAL A 137 -2.31 3.08 -4.80
CA VAL A 137 -3.75 2.95 -4.52
C VAL A 137 -4.18 1.49 -4.59
N ALA A 138 -3.74 0.74 -5.61
CA ALA A 138 -4.04 -0.67 -5.74
C ALA A 138 -3.52 -1.47 -4.54
N PHE A 139 -2.29 -1.18 -4.08
CA PHE A 139 -1.74 -1.79 -2.86
C PHE A 139 -2.58 -1.44 -1.64
N ALA A 140 -2.95 -0.17 -1.46
CA ALA A 140 -3.71 0.32 -0.32
C ALA A 140 -5.11 -0.33 -0.22
N ILE A 141 -5.80 -0.51 -1.35
CA ILE A 141 -7.10 -1.18 -1.42
C ILE A 141 -6.94 -2.68 -1.14
N ARG A 142 -5.99 -3.34 -1.81
CA ARG A 142 -5.76 -4.78 -1.67
C ARG A 142 -5.39 -5.18 -0.24
N SER A 143 -4.54 -4.39 0.41
CA SER A 143 -4.12 -4.63 1.80
C SER A 143 -5.16 -4.18 2.84
N SER A 144 -6.31 -3.69 2.38
CA SER A 144 -7.38 -3.12 3.22
C SER A 144 -6.86 -2.04 4.19
N LEU A 145 -5.88 -1.24 3.74
CA LEU A 145 -5.35 -0.12 4.51
C LEU A 145 -6.31 1.07 4.52
N VAL A 146 -7.09 1.21 3.45
CA VAL A 146 -8.10 2.27 3.32
C VAL A 146 -9.47 1.61 3.13
N SER A 147 -10.44 2.04 3.92
CA SER A 147 -11.85 1.62 3.84
C SER A 147 -12.75 2.85 3.68
N LEU A 148 -13.89 2.66 3.01
CA LEU A 148 -14.93 3.69 2.89
C LEU A 148 -15.56 4.07 4.24
N HIS A 149 -15.49 3.19 5.24
CA HIS A 149 -16.04 3.39 6.58
C HIS A 149 -14.95 3.35 7.66
N PRO A 150 -15.04 4.19 8.71
CA PRO A 150 -14.08 4.23 9.82
C PRO A 150 -14.07 2.95 10.66
#